data_AF-A0A7V0QHP7-F1
#
_entry.id   AF-A0A7V0QHP7-F1
#
_cell.length_a   1.000
_cell.length_b   1.000
_cell.length_c   1.000
_cell.angle_alpha   90.00
_cell.angle_beta   90.00
_cell.angle_gamma   90.00
#
_symmetry.space_group_name_H-M   'P 1'
#
loop_
_entity.id
_entity.type
_entity.pdbx_description
1 polymer ?
#
loop_
_entity_poly.entity_id
_entity_poly.type
_entity_poly.pdbx_seq_one_letter_code
_entity_poly.pdbx_strand_id
1 'polypeptide(L)'
;LLEDRGEVLYRLDRMLNHLKLAGKLAALSGLILGEFISCGPVSAIWDLVVDILGDINIPVLAGIPVGHGSRNVVLPLGLKAVLDSDAKTLAYLESPTNAA
;
A
#
# COMPACT_ATOMS: atom_id res chain seq x y z
N LEU A 1 -1.48 -2.38 2.90
CA LEU A 1 -2.25 -1.45 2.05
C LEU A 1 -2.11 -0.06 2.65
N LEU A 2 -1.69 0.92 1.86
CA LEU A 2 -1.66 2.34 2.21
C LEU A 2 -2.33 3.13 1.10
N GLU A 3 -3.17 4.07 1.48
CA GLU A 3 -3.90 5.00 0.62
C GLU A 3 -4.23 6.23 1.47
N ASP A 4 -4.44 7.39 0.85
CA ASP A 4 -4.76 8.61 1.60
C ASP A 4 -5.46 9.66 0.72
N ARG A 5 -6.05 10.68 1.35
CA ARG A 5 -6.71 11.79 0.66
C ARG A 5 -6.45 13.14 1.32
N GLY A 6 -6.00 14.09 0.50
CA GLY A 6 -5.81 15.49 0.91
C GLY A 6 -4.61 15.72 1.82
N GLU A 7 -3.79 14.69 2.04
CA GLU A 7 -2.59 14.79 2.85
C GLU A 7 -1.41 15.27 2.00
N VAL A 8 -0.77 16.34 2.48
CA VAL A 8 0.43 16.88 1.86
C VAL A 8 1.64 15.98 2.12
N LEU A 9 2.60 15.98 1.19
CA LEU A 9 3.74 15.06 1.18
C LEU A 9 4.49 14.96 2.52
N TYR A 10 4.72 16.08 3.23
CA TYR A 10 5.43 16.06 4.51
C TYR A 10 4.66 15.33 5.63
N ARG A 11 3.33 15.24 5.54
CA ARG A 11 2.53 14.50 6.52
C ARG A 11 2.57 13.00 6.23
N LEU A 12 2.52 12.63 4.95
CA LEU A 12 2.75 11.25 4.52
C LEU A 12 4.12 10.77 4.98
N ASP A 13 5.16 11.58 4.77
CA ASP A 13 6.52 11.30 5.24
C ASP A 13 6.55 11.04 6.75
N ARG A 14 5.99 11.97 7.54
CA ARG A 14 5.88 11.81 8.99
C ARG A 14 5.14 10.54 9.41
N MET A 15 4.05 10.18 8.74
CA MET A 15 3.25 8.99 9.05
C MET A 15 4.01 7.70 8.72
N LEU A 16 4.66 7.65 7.57
CA LEU A 16 5.47 6.51 7.15
C LEU A 16 6.70 6.32 8.04
N ASN A 17 7.38 7.41 8.40
CA ASN A 17 8.49 7.38 9.36
C ASN A 17 8.03 6.93 10.75
N HIS A 18 6.83 7.33 11.19
CA HIS A 18 6.26 6.82 12.44
C HIS A 18 6.10 5.29 12.41
N LEU A 19 5.60 4.73 11.30
CA LEU A 19 5.48 3.28 11.13
C LEU A 19 6.85 2.58 11.06
N LYS A 20 7.85 3.21 10.41
CA LYS A 20 9.23 2.70 10.37
C LYS A 20 9.82 2.61 11.77
N LEU A 21 9.77 3.70 12.53
CA LEU A 21 10.30 3.78 13.90
C LEU A 21 9.56 2.87 14.88
N ALA A 22 8.27 2.63 14.66
CA ALA A 22 7.49 1.66 15.42
C ALA A 22 7.76 0.18 15.04
N GLY A 23 8.70 -0.07 14.11
CA GLY A 23 9.06 -1.41 13.64
C GLY A 23 7.98 -2.09 12.80
N LYS A 24 6.94 -1.38 12.39
CA LYS A 24 5.80 -1.97 11.67
C LYS A 24 6.15 -2.29 10.23
N LEU A 25 6.95 -1.46 9.58
CA LEU A 25 7.38 -1.68 8.19
C LEU A 25 8.33 -2.89 8.07
N ALA A 26 9.21 -3.10 9.04
CA ALA A 26 10.15 -4.22 9.05
C ALA A 26 9.46 -5.60 9.19
N ALA A 27 8.21 -5.63 9.67
CA ALA A 27 7.44 -6.86 9.84
C ALA A 27 6.57 -7.21 8.62
N LEU A 28 6.58 -6.38 7.57
CA LEU A 28 5.78 -6.62 6.37
C LEU A 28 6.41 -7.70 5.48
N SER A 29 5.57 -8.49 4.81
CA SER A 29 6.00 -9.39 3.73
C SER A 29 5.74 -8.83 2.34
N GLY A 30 5.14 -7.64 2.27
CA GLY A 30 4.77 -6.95 1.03
C GLY A 30 4.00 -5.68 1.34
N LEU A 31 4.05 -4.70 0.43
CA LEU A 31 3.33 -3.44 0.54
C LEU A 31 2.46 -3.21 -0.70
N ILE A 32 1.24 -2.74 -0.46
CA ILE A 32 0.32 -2.31 -1.51
C ILE A 32 0.08 -0.83 -1.32
N LEU A 33 0.23 -0.05 -2.39
CA LEU A 33 -0.13 1.36 -2.47
C LEU A 33 -1.39 1.52 -3.33
N GLY A 34 -2.46 1.99 -2.69
CA GLY A 34 -3.70 2.36 -3.34
C GLY A 34 -3.62 3.76 -3.93
N GLU A 35 -4.75 4.47 -3.91
CA GLU A 35 -4.84 5.83 -4.46
C GLU A 35 -4.46 6.89 -3.42
N PHE A 36 -3.68 7.88 -3.85
CA PHE A 36 -3.35 9.06 -3.07
C PHE A 36 -4.00 10.29 -3.72
N ILE A 37 -5.21 10.61 -3.30
CA ILE A 37 -6.04 11.63 -3.96
C ILE A 37 -5.78 13.01 -3.37
N SER A 38 -5.44 13.99 -4.21
CA SER A 38 -5.11 15.35 -3.77
C SER A 38 -3.93 15.42 -2.78
N CYS A 39 -3.01 14.45 -2.85
CA CYS A 39 -1.83 14.38 -1.99
C CYS A 39 -0.55 14.96 -2.62
N GLY A 40 -0.66 15.54 -3.82
CA GLY A 40 0.46 16.01 -4.63
C GLY A 40 0.82 15.05 -5.76
N PRO A 41 1.97 15.23 -6.41
CA PRO A 41 2.43 14.36 -7.49
C PRO A 41 2.65 12.93 -6.99
N VAL A 42 2.00 11.96 -7.63
CA VAL A 42 2.09 10.54 -7.26
C VAL A 42 3.52 10.02 -7.32
N SER A 43 4.35 10.49 -8.27
CA SER A 43 5.77 10.13 -8.34
C SER A 43 6.54 10.48 -7.07
N ALA A 44 6.29 11.66 -6.49
CA ALA A 44 6.96 12.08 -5.25
C ALA A 44 6.55 11.21 -4.05
N ILE A 45 5.31 10.69 -4.06
CA ILE A 45 4.84 9.75 -3.03
C ILE A 45 5.52 8.39 -3.20
N TRP A 46 5.71 7.92 -4.44
CA TRP A 46 6.44 6.70 -4.70
C TRP A 46 7.92 6.81 -4.30
N ASP A 47 8.58 7.91 -4.67
CA ASP A 47 9.96 8.19 -4.27
C ASP A 47 10.09 8.19 -2.73
N LEU A 48 9.18 8.86 -2.04
CA LEU A 48 9.11 8.87 -0.57
C LEU A 48 8.98 7.46 0.02
N VAL A 49 8.10 6.62 -0.54
CA VAL A 49 7.91 5.24 -0.06
C VAL A 49 9.17 4.42 -0.30
N VAL A 50 9.81 4.54 -1.48
CA VAL A 50 11.06 3.85 -1.80
C VAL A 50 12.17 4.26 -0.84
N ASP A 51 12.34 5.56 -0.58
CA ASP A 51 13.34 6.07 0.36
C ASP A 51 13.13 5.52 1.78
N ILE A 52 11.89 5.50 2.26
CA ILE A 52 11.58 5.00 3.61
C ILE A 52 11.81 3.49 3.70
N LEU A 53 11.48 2.74 2.64
CA LEU A 53 11.67 1.30 2.54
C LEU A 53 13.08 0.88 2.14
N GLY A 54 14.04 1.78 1.91
CA GLY A 54 15.34 1.44 1.32
C GLY A 54 16.10 0.28 1.97
N ASP A 55 15.88 0.04 3.26
CA ASP A 55 16.51 -1.05 4.03
C ASP A 55 15.64 -2.33 4.13
N ILE A 56 14.44 -2.31 3.54
CA ILE A 56 13.38 -3.32 3.68
C ILE A 56 13.12 -3.96 2.30
N ASN A 57 13.61 -5.19 2.11
CA ASN A 57 13.47 -5.90 0.85
C ASN A 57 12.14 -6.68 0.78
N ILE A 58 11.07 -6.00 0.37
CA ILE A 58 9.74 -6.57 0.20
C ILE A 58 9.14 -6.16 -1.16
N PRO A 59 8.26 -7.00 -1.76
CA PRO A 59 7.53 -6.61 -2.95
C PRO A 59 6.61 -5.42 -2.67
N VAL A 60 6.62 -4.44 -3.57
CA VAL A 60 5.74 -3.26 -3.52
C VAL A 60 4.93 -3.21 -4.81
N LEU A 61 3.60 -3.14 -4.69
CA LEU A 61 2.69 -2.95 -5.83
C LEU A 61 1.92 -1.65 -5.63
N ALA A 62 2.00 -0.75 -6.60
CA ALA A 62 1.42 0.58 -6.53
C ALA A 62 0.39 0.85 -7.63
N GLY A 63 -0.48 1.84 -7.40
CA GLY A 63 -1.49 2.27 -8.37
C GLY A 63 -2.70 1.34 -8.42
N ILE A 64 -2.97 0.58 -7.36
CA ILE A 64 -4.20 -0.21 -7.27
C ILE A 64 -5.37 0.76 -7.07
N PRO A 65 -6.48 0.65 -7.83
CA PRO A 65 -7.65 1.52 -7.70
C PRO A 65 -8.47 1.14 -6.47
N VAL A 66 -7.90 1.42 -5.31
CA VAL A 66 -8.43 1.21 -3.96
C VAL A 66 -8.22 2.50 -3.20
N GLY A 67 -9.30 3.04 -2.65
CA GLY A 67 -9.27 4.32 -1.93
C GLY A 67 -10.40 5.22 -2.40
N HIS A 68 -10.06 6.47 -2.70
CA HIS A 68 -11.03 7.56 -2.86
C HIS A 68 -11.30 8.00 -4.31
N GLY A 69 -10.80 7.26 -5.31
CA GLY A 69 -11.02 7.53 -6.72
C GLY A 69 -12.42 7.13 -7.21
N SER A 70 -12.65 7.33 -8.51
CA SER A 70 -13.93 7.00 -9.15
C SER A 70 -14.18 5.50 -9.27
N ARG A 71 -13.11 4.70 -9.30
CA ARG A 71 -13.14 3.24 -9.26
C ARG A 71 -12.52 2.79 -7.94
N ASN A 72 -13.34 2.21 -7.06
CA ASN A 72 -12.89 1.65 -5.80
C ASN A 72 -13.12 0.14 -5.79
N VAL A 73 -12.06 -0.62 -5.99
CA VAL A 73 -12.10 -2.09 -5.97
C VAL A 73 -12.18 -2.57 -4.53
N VAL A 74 -13.04 -3.56 -4.29
CA VAL A 74 -13.14 -4.21 -2.98
C VAL A 74 -11.87 -5.03 -2.75
N LEU A 75 -11.19 -4.76 -1.64
CA LEU A 75 -9.99 -5.49 -1.22
C LEU A 75 -10.28 -6.17 0.13
N PRO A 76 -10.58 -7.48 0.16
CA PRO A 76 -10.74 -8.23 1.40
C PRO A 76 -9.52 -8.09 2.31
N LEU A 77 -9.77 -7.80 3.59
CA LEU A 77 -8.75 -7.65 4.62
C LEU A 77 -8.77 -8.84 5.58
N GLY A 78 -7.60 -9.21 6.10
CA GLY A 78 -7.43 -10.31 7.06
C GLY A 78 -7.21 -11.68 6.42
N LEU A 79 -7.34 -11.81 5.11
CA LEU A 79 -7.04 -13.03 4.37
C LEU A 79 -5.54 -13.14 4.06
N LYS A 80 -5.05 -14.38 3.93
CA LYS A 80 -3.74 -14.60 3.34
C LYS A 80 -3.79 -14.33 1.83
N ALA A 81 -2.76 -13.67 1.33
CA ALA A 81 -2.61 -13.37 -0.08
C ALA A 81 -1.17 -13.52 -0.54
N VAL A 82 -1.00 -13.81 -1.83
CA VAL A 82 0.28 -13.79 -2.54
C VAL A 82 0.35 -12.48 -3.31
N LEU A 83 1.40 -11.70 -3.05
CA LEU A 83 1.74 -10.50 -3.80
C LEU A 83 2.94 -10.80 -4.70
N ASP A 84 2.77 -10.58 -6.00
CA ASP A 84 3.84 -10.68 -7.00
C ASP A 84 3.94 -9.33 -7.73
N SER A 85 5.02 -8.59 -7.44
CA SER A 85 5.26 -7.27 -8.02
C SER A 85 5.74 -7.32 -9.47
N ASP A 86 6.35 -8.43 -9.91
CA ASP A 86 6.82 -8.61 -11.27
C ASP A 86 5.64 -8.91 -12.21
N ALA A 87 4.76 -9.83 -11.79
CA ALA A 87 3.54 -10.16 -12.51
C ALA A 87 2.40 -9.14 -12.27
N LYS A 88 2.57 -8.21 -11.31
CA LYS A 88 1.58 -7.21 -10.89
C LYS A 88 0.26 -7.85 -10.43
N THR A 89 0.35 -8.88 -9.60
CA THR A 89 -0.82 -9.61 -9.10
C THR A 89 -0.92 -9.63 -7.59
N LEU A 90 -2.17 -9.65 -7.11
CA LEU A 90 -2.53 -9.96 -5.73
C LEU A 90 -3.58 -11.06 -5.76
N ALA A 91 -3.24 -12.24 -5.24
CA ALA A 91 -4.12 -13.41 -5.22
C ALA A 91 -4.44 -13.83 -3.79
N TYR A 92 -5.73 -13.94 -3.47
CA TYR A 92 -6.17 -14.46 -2.17
C TYR A 92 -6.07 -15.98 -2.14
N LEU A 93 -5.63 -16.52 -1.01
CA LEU A 93 -5.50 -17.97 -0.81
C LEU A 93 -6.80 -18.63 -0.35
N GLU A 94 -7.82 -17.83 -0.03
CA GLU A 94 -9.11 -18.29 0.49
C GLU A 94 -10.24 -17.36 0.04
N SER A 95 -11.47 -17.84 0.16
CA SER A 95 -12.67 -17.03 -0.13
C SER A 95 -12.91 -16.01 0.99
N PRO A 96 -13.26 -14.76 0.68
CA PRO A 96 -13.61 -13.76 1.69
C PRO A 96 -15.00 -13.96 2.30
N THR A 97 -15.80 -14.86 1.73
CA THR A 97 -17.15 -15.20 2.19
C THR A 97 -17.31 -16.71 2.30
N ASN A 98 -18.12 -17.15 3.27
CA ASN A 98 -18.53 -18.55 3.34
C ASN A 98 -19.37 -18.92 2.11
N ALA A 99 -19.30 -20.18 1.69
CA ALA A 99 -20.25 -20.70 0.71
C ALA A 99 -21.66 -20.66 1.32
N ALA A 100 -22.62 -20.13 0.55
CA ALA A 100 -24.03 -20.09 0.91
C ALA A 100 -24.66 -21.50 0.84
#